data_AF-A0A7Z9T2L1-F1
#
_entry.id   AF-A0A7Z9T2L1-F1
#
_cell.length_a   1.000
_cell.length_b   1.000
_cell.length_c   1.000
_cell.angle_alpha   90.00
_cell.angle_beta   90.00
_cell.angle_gamma   90.00
#
_symmetry.space_group_name_H-M   'P 1'
#
loop_
_entity.id
_entity.type
_entity.pdbx_description
1 polymer ?
#
loop_
_entity_poly.entity_id
_entity_poly.type
_entity_poly.pdbx_seq_one_letter_code
_entity_poly.pdbx_strand_id
1 'polypeptide(L)'
;MKIKIGIWLLFLMLGVSLQAQLEFTGFYQNWLAIRAVEEYDIMLIRNRVRLDGNLYGETLGAYFSLDVRNDGTNDESDFEISLREAYVDLYFSNVEFRLGKQQVVWGKADGVFINDIVNPLDMRMFLLQDFDNIRMGIPMAKANLYLGNWTLEGLWIPKFEPWQFAKAGSDWEF
;
A
#
# COMPACT_ATOMS: atom_id res chain seq x y z
N MET A 1 -6.74 -20.17 -2.06
CA MET A 1 -6.14 -21.33 -1.36
C MET A 1 -5.28 -20.79 -0.23
N LYS A 2 -5.72 -20.86 1.03
CA LYS A 2 -4.97 -20.33 2.18
C LYS A 2 -3.99 -21.38 2.65
N ILE A 3 -2.70 -21.20 2.36
CA ILE A 3 -1.65 -22.09 2.85
C ILE A 3 -1.20 -21.55 4.22
N LYS A 4 -1.45 -22.29 5.31
CA LYS A 4 -0.96 -21.96 6.65
C LYS A 4 0.35 -22.72 6.89
N ILE A 5 1.47 -22.01 6.96
CA ILE A 5 2.77 -22.58 7.39
C ILE A 5 3.18 -21.82 8.65
N GLY A 6 3.23 -22.53 9.79
CA GLY A 6 3.80 -21.99 11.03
C GLY A 6 5.31 -22.22 11.03
N ILE A 7 6.11 -21.15 11.17
CA ILE A 7 7.57 -21.22 11.27
C ILE A 7 7.97 -20.75 12.66
N TRP A 8 8.69 -21.60 13.40
CA TRP A 8 9.28 -21.26 14.70
C TRP A 8 10.72 -20.78 14.49
N LEU A 9 10.98 -19.49 14.63
CA LEU A 9 12.33 -18.92 14.60
C LEU A 9 12.86 -18.80 16.03
N LEU A 10 13.85 -19.63 16.38
CA LEU A 10 14.51 -19.61 17.68
C LEU A 10 15.61 -18.51 17.70
N PHE A 11 15.34 -17.37 18.35
CA PHE A 11 16.37 -16.35 18.61
C PHE A 11 16.95 -16.56 20.02
N LEU A 12 18.17 -17.10 20.08
CA LEU A 12 18.71 -17.81 21.24
C LEU A 12 19.39 -16.91 22.31
N MET A 13 18.86 -15.71 22.63
CA MET A 13 19.38 -14.93 23.79
C MET A 13 18.38 -14.02 24.55
N LEU A 14 17.11 -13.95 24.15
CA LEU A 14 16.06 -13.32 24.94
C LEU A 14 14.87 -14.28 24.89
N GLY A 15 14.43 -14.80 26.04
CA GLY A 15 13.41 -15.87 26.16
C GLY A 15 12.01 -15.50 25.69
N VAL A 16 11.87 -14.92 24.50
CA VAL A 16 10.62 -14.62 23.83
C VAL A 16 10.35 -15.75 22.85
N SER A 17 9.37 -16.60 23.16
CA SER A 17 8.83 -17.53 22.17
C SER A 17 8.06 -16.72 21.12
N LEU A 18 8.67 -16.46 19.96
CA LEU A 18 7.96 -15.83 18.85
C LEU A 18 7.09 -16.89 18.15
N GLN A 19 5.82 -16.96 18.52
CA GLN A 19 4.82 -17.62 17.69
C GLN A 19 4.36 -16.61 16.64
N ALA A 20 4.84 -16.75 15.41
CA ALA A 20 4.45 -15.87 14.31
C ALA A 20 3.94 -16.68 13.12
N GLN A 21 2.85 -16.22 12.53
CA GLN A 21 2.30 -16.77 11.31
C GLN A 21 2.71 -15.90 10.13
N LEU A 22 3.27 -16.53 9.11
CA LEU A 22 3.62 -15.88 7.85
C LEU A 22 2.55 -16.21 6.79
N GLU A 23 2.00 -15.18 6.17
CA GLU A 23 1.04 -15.27 5.08
C GLU A 23 1.56 -14.49 3.87
N PHE A 24 1.48 -15.13 2.70
CA PHE A 24 1.74 -14.47 1.42
C PHE A 24 0.44 -14.40 0.63
N THR A 25 0.15 -13.22 0.13
CA THR A 25 -1.00 -12.97 -0.75
C THR A 25 -0.54 -12.17 -1.96
N GLY A 26 -1.39 -12.03 -2.96
CA GLY A 26 -1.05 -11.30 -4.16
C GLY A 26 -2.05 -11.55 -5.27
N PHE A 27 -1.82 -10.87 -6.39
CA PHE A 27 -2.63 -11.03 -7.58
C PHE A 27 -1.83 -10.74 -8.84
N TYR A 28 -2.36 -11.21 -9.95
CA TYR A 28 -2.05 -10.74 -11.29
C TYR A 28 -3.31 -10.09 -11.87
N GLN A 29 -3.15 -8.94 -12.49
CA GLN A 29 -4.23 -8.18 -13.11
C GLN A 29 -3.79 -7.70 -14.49
N ASN A 30 -4.71 -7.81 -15.44
CA ASN A 30 -4.58 -7.18 -16.75
C ASN A 30 -5.72 -6.19 -16.96
N TRP A 31 -5.40 -5.04 -17.55
CA TRP A 31 -6.36 -4.00 -17.92
C TRP A 31 -6.15 -3.60 -19.39
N LEU A 32 -7.27 -3.43 -20.10
CA LEU A 32 -7.31 -2.94 -21.47
C LEU A 32 -8.31 -1.79 -21.53
N ALA A 33 -7.86 -0.62 -21.98
CA ALA A 33 -8.70 0.54 -22.22
C ALA A 33 -8.73 0.85 -23.73
N ILE A 34 -9.94 0.93 -24.29
CA ILE A 34 -10.18 1.25 -25.70
C ILE A 34 -11.07 2.49 -25.77
N ARG A 35 -10.68 3.46 -26.59
CA ARG A 35 -11.49 4.63 -26.92
C ARG A 35 -12.48 4.27 -28.02
N ALA A 36 -13.77 4.42 -27.75
CA ALA A 36 -14.83 4.03 -28.69
C ALA A 36 -15.24 5.13 -29.68
N VAL A 37 -14.77 6.37 -29.49
CA VAL A 37 -15.13 7.54 -30.31
C VAL A 37 -13.87 8.02 -31.03
N GLU A 38 -13.99 8.24 -32.34
CA GLU A 38 -12.91 8.63 -33.26
C GLU A 38 -11.76 7.60 -33.32
N GLU A 39 -11.73 6.81 -34.42
CA GLU A 39 -10.62 5.91 -34.81
C GLU A 39 -10.21 4.73 -33.89
N TYR A 40 -11.09 4.18 -33.03
CA TYR A 40 -10.84 2.95 -32.24
C TYR A 40 -9.41 2.83 -31.70
N ASP A 41 -9.07 3.65 -30.71
CA ASP A 41 -7.70 3.74 -30.23
C ASP A 41 -7.46 2.95 -28.94
N ILE A 42 -6.34 2.23 -28.85
CA ILE A 42 -5.94 1.49 -27.65
C ILE A 42 -5.22 2.46 -26.71
N MET A 43 -5.92 2.92 -25.68
CA MET A 43 -5.40 3.92 -24.74
C MET A 43 -4.39 3.33 -23.74
N LEU A 44 -4.62 2.10 -23.28
CA LEU A 44 -3.77 1.46 -22.26
C LEU A 44 -3.90 -0.06 -22.32
N ILE A 45 -2.76 -0.74 -22.27
CA ILE A 45 -2.63 -2.14 -21.88
C ILE A 45 -1.76 -2.19 -20.62
N ARG A 46 -2.35 -2.56 -19.49
CA ARG A 46 -1.65 -2.63 -18.20
C ARG A 46 -1.56 -4.06 -17.71
N ASN A 47 -0.37 -4.48 -17.34
CA ASN A 47 -0.13 -5.72 -16.62
C ASN A 47 0.43 -5.39 -15.24
N ARG A 48 -0.16 -5.97 -14.20
CA ARG A 48 0.21 -5.70 -12.82
C ARG A 48 0.32 -6.99 -12.03
N VAL A 49 1.40 -7.12 -11.28
CA VAL A 49 1.59 -8.18 -10.29
C VAL A 49 1.80 -7.51 -8.95
N ARG A 50 1.06 -7.97 -7.93
CA ARG A 50 1.32 -7.61 -6.53
C ARG A 50 1.65 -8.84 -5.73
N LEU A 51 2.65 -8.71 -4.88
CA LEU A 51 3.00 -9.68 -3.85
C LEU A 51 3.03 -8.99 -2.50
N ASP A 52 2.27 -9.53 -1.56
CA ASP A 52 2.18 -9.04 -0.19
C ASP A 52 2.66 -10.14 0.75
N GLY A 53 3.56 -9.79 1.66
CA GLY A 53 4.04 -10.68 2.70
C GLY A 53 3.72 -10.11 4.07
N ASN A 54 3.21 -10.97 4.95
CA ASN A 54 2.61 -10.55 6.19
C ASN A 54 2.95 -11.50 7.32
N LEU A 55 3.56 -10.96 8.34
CA LEU A 55 3.97 -11.67 9.53
C LEU A 55 3.17 -11.11 10.70
N TYR A 56 2.45 -12.00 11.39
CA TYR A 56 1.70 -11.64 12.59
C TYR A 56 2.10 -12.52 13.75
N GLY A 57 2.51 -11.91 14.85
CA GLY A 57 2.73 -12.53 16.15
C GLY A 57 2.13 -11.68 17.28
N GLU A 58 2.25 -12.15 18.52
CA GLU A 58 1.67 -11.48 19.68
C GLU A 58 2.35 -10.14 20.01
N THR A 59 3.66 -10.03 19.77
CA THR A 59 4.47 -8.86 20.14
C THR A 59 5.08 -8.13 18.95
N LEU A 60 5.16 -8.79 17.80
CA LEU A 60 5.77 -8.29 16.57
C LEU A 60 4.89 -8.62 15.38
N GLY A 61 4.70 -7.64 14.50
CA GLY A 61 4.17 -7.82 13.16
C GLY A 61 5.12 -7.23 12.13
N ALA A 62 5.05 -7.70 10.90
CA ALA A 62 5.75 -7.08 9.78
C ALA A 62 4.94 -7.25 8.51
N TYR A 63 4.94 -6.24 7.65
CA TYR A 63 4.23 -6.29 6.39
C TYR A 63 5.09 -5.67 5.29
N PHE A 64 5.05 -6.26 4.11
CA PHE A 64 5.56 -5.64 2.90
C PHE A 64 4.61 -5.88 1.72
N SER A 65 4.59 -4.93 0.79
CA SER A 65 3.83 -4.99 -0.45
C SER A 65 4.71 -4.54 -1.61
N LEU A 66 5.02 -5.47 -2.52
CA LEU A 66 5.76 -5.22 -3.75
C LEU A 66 4.81 -5.25 -4.93
N ASP A 67 4.88 -4.24 -5.77
CA ASP A 67 4.01 -4.05 -6.92
C ASP A 67 4.86 -3.81 -8.17
N VAL A 68 4.65 -4.66 -9.18
CA VAL A 68 5.30 -4.57 -10.48
C VAL A 68 4.23 -4.27 -11.51
N ARG A 69 4.41 -3.18 -12.24
CA ARG A 69 3.46 -2.68 -13.24
C ARG A 69 4.17 -2.45 -14.57
N ASN A 70 3.54 -2.88 -15.65
CA ASN A 70 3.91 -2.52 -17.00
C ASN A 70 2.70 -1.92 -17.72
N ASP A 71 2.85 -0.69 -18.16
CA ASP A 71 1.82 0.10 -18.84
C ASP A 71 2.27 0.35 -20.27
N GLY A 72 1.56 -0.23 -21.24
CA GLY A 72 1.74 0.05 -22.66
C GLY A 72 0.68 1.03 -23.15
N THR A 73 1.12 2.17 -23.66
CA THR A 73 0.30 3.15 -24.38
C THR A 73 0.80 3.25 -25.83
N ASN A 74 0.09 3.98 -26.70
CA ASN A 74 0.52 4.12 -28.10
C ASN A 74 1.87 4.79 -28.27
N ASP A 75 2.21 5.73 -27.37
CA ASP A 75 3.41 6.54 -27.49
C ASP A 75 4.57 6.03 -26.63
N GLU A 76 4.27 5.40 -25.48
CA GLU A 76 5.28 5.01 -24.48
C GLU A 76 4.93 3.68 -23.79
N SER A 77 5.95 2.92 -23.40
CA SER A 77 5.86 1.78 -22.48
C SER A 77 6.56 2.15 -21.19
N ASP A 78 5.83 2.09 -20.06
CA ASP A 78 6.35 2.38 -18.74
C ASP A 78 6.42 1.08 -17.92
N PHE A 79 7.55 0.88 -17.25
CA PHE A 79 7.78 -0.27 -16.38
C PHE A 79 8.20 0.22 -15.01
N GLU A 80 7.37 -0.06 -14.01
CA GLU A 80 7.52 0.43 -12.64
C GLU A 80 7.57 -0.74 -11.66
N ILE A 81 8.59 -0.74 -10.80
CA ILE A 81 8.64 -1.58 -9.60
C ILE A 81 8.53 -0.66 -8.40
N SER A 82 7.51 -0.87 -7.57
CA SER A 82 7.26 -0.06 -6.38
C SER A 82 7.12 -0.92 -5.13
N LEU A 83 7.86 -0.54 -4.08
CA LEU A 83 7.60 -1.01 -2.73
C LEU A 83 6.49 -0.14 -2.15
N ARG A 84 5.25 -0.61 -2.17
CA ARG A 84 4.08 0.19 -1.75
C ARG A 84 4.07 0.43 -0.26
N GLU A 85 4.32 -0.61 0.51
CA GLU A 85 4.41 -0.60 1.97
C GLU A 85 5.52 -1.55 2.42
N ALA A 86 6.19 -1.19 3.51
CA ALA A 86 7.18 -2.00 4.19
C ALA A 86 7.33 -1.43 5.60
N TYR A 87 6.74 -2.11 6.59
CA TYR A 87 6.75 -1.64 7.96
C TYR A 87 6.82 -2.81 8.96
N VAL A 88 7.19 -2.47 10.18
CA VAL A 88 7.19 -3.35 11.34
C VAL A 88 6.26 -2.76 12.40
N ASP A 89 5.49 -3.64 13.02
CA ASP A 89 4.62 -3.36 14.16
C ASP A 89 5.20 -3.95 15.44
N LEU A 90 5.19 -3.18 16.51
CA LEU A 90 5.51 -3.62 17.86
C LEU A 90 4.29 -3.44 18.75
N TYR A 91 3.84 -4.54 19.36
CA TYR A 91 2.66 -4.59 20.21
C TYR A 91 3.10 -4.69 21.67
N PHE A 92 2.72 -3.69 22.47
CA PHE A 92 2.87 -3.66 23.92
C PHE A 92 1.48 -3.61 24.58
N SER A 93 1.41 -3.76 25.91
CA SER A 93 0.13 -3.90 26.63
C SER A 93 -0.84 -2.73 26.43
N ASN A 94 -0.35 -1.51 26.26
CA ASN A 94 -1.16 -0.30 26.12
C ASN A 94 -0.71 0.61 24.98
N VAL A 95 0.28 0.21 24.18
CA VAL A 95 0.80 1.01 23.08
C VAL A 95 1.21 0.13 21.91
N GLU A 96 0.94 0.60 20.71
CA GLU A 96 1.38 -0.01 19.47
C GLU A 96 2.22 0.98 18.69
N PHE A 97 3.34 0.52 18.16
CA PHE A 97 4.21 1.33 17.30
C PHE A 97 4.31 0.69 15.92
N ARG A 98 4.13 1.50 14.88
CA ARG A 98 4.38 1.12 13.49
C ARG A 98 5.45 2.00 12.89
N LEU A 99 6.51 1.39 12.37
CA LEU A 99 7.66 2.08 11.80
C LEU A 99 7.92 1.58 10.39
N GLY A 100 7.98 2.47 9.42
CA GLY A 100 8.32 2.15 8.04
C GLY A 100 7.47 2.90 7.02
N LYS A 101 7.53 2.44 5.76
CA LYS A 101 6.70 2.95 4.66
C LYS A 101 5.31 2.35 4.78
N GLN A 102 4.30 3.18 4.99
CA GLN A 102 2.95 2.71 5.34
C GLN A 102 1.86 3.63 4.81
N GLN A 103 0.64 3.10 4.73
CA GLN A 103 -0.58 3.85 4.48
C GLN A 103 -1.44 3.90 5.76
N VAL A 104 -1.90 5.09 6.11
CA VAL A 104 -2.79 5.37 7.24
C VAL A 104 -4.06 6.00 6.71
N VAL A 105 -5.16 5.27 6.79
CA VAL A 105 -6.45 5.71 6.27
C VAL A 105 -7.26 6.40 7.37
N TRP A 106 -7.49 7.69 7.22
CA TRP A 106 -8.40 8.45 8.10
C TRP A 106 -9.77 8.61 7.44
N GLY A 107 -10.65 7.64 7.70
CA GLY A 107 -11.99 7.58 7.12
C GLY A 107 -11.99 6.97 5.71
N LYS A 108 -12.94 6.06 5.46
CA LYS A 108 -13.20 5.48 4.15
C LYS A 108 -14.67 5.69 3.83
N ALA A 109 -14.96 6.50 2.81
CA ALA A 109 -16.28 6.55 2.18
C ALA A 109 -16.14 5.97 0.77
N ASP A 110 -17.18 5.29 0.26
CA ASP A 110 -17.16 4.68 -1.05
C ASP A 110 -16.94 5.75 -2.13
N GLY A 111 -15.76 5.72 -2.76
CA GLY A 111 -15.38 6.61 -3.87
C GLY A 111 -14.96 8.03 -3.50
N VAL A 112 -14.89 8.41 -2.21
CA VAL A 112 -14.49 9.78 -1.80
C VAL A 112 -13.56 9.77 -0.59
N PHE A 113 -12.46 10.53 -0.70
CA PHE A 113 -11.52 10.82 0.39
C PHE A 113 -12.01 12.03 1.18
N ILE A 114 -12.88 11.84 2.17
CA ILE A 114 -13.45 12.98 2.93
C ILE A 114 -12.42 13.55 3.92
N ASN A 115 -11.70 12.69 4.66
CA ASN A 115 -10.76 13.10 5.70
C ASN A 115 -9.37 12.45 5.55
N ASP A 116 -9.12 11.83 4.39
CA ASP A 116 -7.90 11.09 4.13
C ASP A 116 -6.83 12.03 3.55
N ILE A 117 -6.13 12.71 4.44
CA ILE A 117 -5.13 13.75 4.10
C ILE A 117 -3.69 13.33 4.41
N VAL A 118 -3.51 12.17 5.04
CA VAL A 118 -2.20 11.74 5.55
C VAL A 118 -1.34 11.22 4.42
N ASN A 119 -1.91 10.37 3.55
CA ASN A 119 -1.19 9.79 2.44
C ASN A 119 -1.42 10.58 1.15
N PRO A 120 -0.36 10.87 0.39
CA PRO A 120 -0.51 11.47 -0.93
C PRO A 120 -1.14 10.50 -1.92
N LEU A 121 -1.79 11.05 -2.95
CA LEU A 121 -2.48 10.29 -3.99
C LEU A 121 -1.69 10.27 -5.30
N ASP A 122 -1.68 9.12 -5.96
CA ASP A 122 -1.22 8.95 -7.34
C ASP A 122 -2.41 9.13 -8.29
N MET A 123 -2.55 10.33 -8.84
CA MET A 123 -3.64 10.70 -9.75
C MET A 123 -3.23 10.61 -11.23
N ARG A 124 -2.08 9.98 -11.55
CA ARG A 124 -1.57 9.88 -12.93
C ARG A 124 -2.57 9.23 -13.90
N MET A 125 -3.38 8.30 -13.42
CA MET A 125 -4.43 7.65 -14.20
C MET A 125 -5.74 7.56 -13.40
N PHE A 126 -6.20 8.70 -12.89
CA PHE A 126 -7.33 8.80 -11.96
C PHE A 126 -8.57 7.98 -12.36
N LEU A 127 -8.95 7.99 -13.65
CA LEU A 127 -10.14 7.29 -14.14
C LEU A 127 -10.01 5.76 -14.14
N LEU A 128 -8.80 5.22 -14.28
CA LEU A 128 -8.57 3.77 -14.38
C LEU A 128 -8.03 3.15 -13.09
N GLN A 129 -7.57 3.96 -12.15
CA GLN A 129 -6.94 3.47 -10.92
C GLN A 129 -7.99 3.22 -9.84
N ASP A 130 -8.01 2.01 -9.29
CA ASP A 130 -8.88 1.72 -8.15
C ASP A 130 -8.52 2.63 -6.97
N PHE A 131 -9.54 3.05 -6.22
CA PHE A 131 -9.37 3.85 -4.99
C PHE A 131 -8.55 3.16 -3.91
N ASP A 132 -8.48 1.83 -3.90
CA ASP A 132 -7.60 1.09 -2.98
C ASP A 132 -6.12 1.14 -3.43
N ASN A 133 -5.87 1.50 -4.69
CA ASN A 133 -4.55 1.54 -5.31
C ASN A 133 -4.00 2.95 -5.52
N ILE A 134 -4.82 3.98 -5.35
CA ILE A 134 -4.45 5.39 -5.58
C ILE A 134 -3.60 6.00 -4.45
N ARG A 135 -3.64 5.43 -3.24
CA ARG A 135 -2.82 5.91 -2.12
C ARG A 135 -1.37 5.49 -2.29
N MET A 136 -0.48 6.42 -1.98
CA MET A 136 0.96 6.19 -1.89
C MET A 136 1.36 6.03 -0.42
N GLY A 137 2.05 4.93 -0.11
CA GLY A 137 2.68 4.75 1.20
C GLY A 137 3.87 5.69 1.35
N ILE A 138 4.04 6.25 2.54
CA ILE A 138 5.15 7.17 2.85
C ILE A 138 5.89 6.69 4.11
N PRO A 139 7.20 6.98 4.25
CA PRO A 139 7.91 6.68 5.48
C PRO A 139 7.28 7.46 6.64
N MET A 140 6.93 6.76 7.71
CA MET A 140 6.25 7.34 8.87
C MET A 140 6.55 6.51 10.13
N ALA A 141 6.51 7.17 11.29
CA ALA A 141 6.32 6.52 12.57
C ALA A 141 4.89 6.79 13.07
N LYS A 142 4.18 5.74 13.44
CA LYS A 142 2.84 5.81 14.02
C LYS A 142 2.86 5.20 15.42
N ALA A 143 2.13 5.82 16.34
CA ALA A 143 1.92 5.30 17.69
C ALA A 143 0.43 5.37 18.06
N ASN A 144 -0.12 4.27 18.55
CA ASN A 144 -1.46 4.22 19.14
C ASN A 144 -1.33 3.96 20.63
N LEU A 145 -1.80 4.88 21.47
CA LEU A 145 -1.80 4.75 22.92
C LEU A 145 -3.24 4.50 23.42
N TYR A 146 -3.43 3.41 24.16
CA TYR A 146 -4.72 3.00 24.71
C TYR A 146 -4.80 3.38 26.20
N LEU A 147 -5.73 4.27 26.54
CA LEU A 147 -5.92 4.83 27.89
C LEU A 147 -7.37 4.56 28.37
N GLY A 148 -7.65 3.31 28.73
CA GLY A 148 -8.99 2.88 29.11
C GLY A 148 -9.96 2.99 27.94
N ASN A 149 -10.89 3.95 28.00
CA ASN A 149 -11.89 4.18 26.94
C ASN A 149 -11.41 5.16 25.86
N TRP A 150 -10.17 5.66 25.96
CA TRP A 150 -9.60 6.61 25.02
C TRP A 150 -8.48 5.98 24.20
N THR A 151 -8.40 6.36 22.92
CA THR A 151 -7.27 6.04 22.05
C THR A 151 -6.67 7.34 21.52
N LEU A 152 -5.36 7.49 21.66
CA LEU A 152 -4.60 8.59 21.09
C LEU A 152 -3.73 8.04 19.97
N GLU A 153 -3.93 8.53 18.74
CA GLU A 153 -3.10 8.20 17.58
C GLU A 153 -2.17 9.36 17.27
N GLY A 154 -0.86 9.08 17.19
CA GLY A 154 0.16 10.04 16.81
C GLY A 154 0.89 9.58 15.56
N LEU A 155 1.03 10.48 14.58
CA LEU A 155 1.76 10.24 13.34
C LEU A 155 2.92 11.22 13.22
N TRP A 156 4.10 10.70 12.89
CA TRP A 156 5.27 11.50 12.56
C TRP A 156 5.76 11.16 11.16
N ILE A 157 5.69 12.15 10.28
CA ILE A 157 6.09 12.04 8.87
C ILE A 157 7.40 12.83 8.70
N PRO A 158 8.56 12.17 8.60
CA PRO A 158 9.85 12.85 8.51
C PRO A 158 10.07 13.55 7.16
N LYS A 159 9.36 13.14 6.11
CA LYS A 159 9.52 13.67 4.75
C LYS A 159 8.16 13.85 4.09
N PHE A 160 7.93 15.05 3.57
CA PHE A 160 6.76 15.34 2.74
C PHE A 160 6.92 14.73 1.35
N GLU A 161 5.86 14.09 0.86
CA GLU A 161 5.75 13.62 -0.53
C GLU A 161 4.47 14.20 -1.14
N PRO A 162 4.55 14.93 -2.28
CA PRO A 162 3.39 15.52 -2.91
C PRO A 162 2.55 14.48 -3.67
N TRP A 163 1.34 14.87 -4.06
CA TRP A 163 0.52 14.09 -4.98
C TRP A 163 1.19 14.01 -6.35
N GLN A 164 0.98 12.91 -7.06
CA GLN A 164 1.44 12.74 -8.44
C GLN A 164 0.28 12.96 -9.40
N PHE A 165 0.49 13.76 -10.43
CA PHE A 165 -0.51 14.08 -11.45
C PHE A 165 -0.09 13.54 -12.81
N ALA A 166 -1.05 13.43 -13.72
CA ALA A 166 -0.80 13.01 -15.08
C ALA A 166 0.20 13.96 -15.78
N LYS A 167 0.98 13.42 -16.71
CA LYS A 167 1.90 14.20 -17.55
C LYS A 167 1.07 15.10 -18.46
N ALA A 168 1.51 16.35 -18.62
CA ALA A 168 0.88 17.29 -19.54
C ALA A 168 0.86 16.72 -20.97
N GLY A 169 -0.28 16.81 -21.64
CA GLY A 169 -0.55 16.25 -22.96
C GLY A 169 -0.87 14.75 -22.99
N SER A 170 -0.99 14.08 -21.84
CA SER A 170 -1.43 12.68 -21.80
C SER A 170 -2.96 12.58 -21.85
N ASP A 171 -3.45 11.40 -22.27
CA ASP A 171 -4.87 11.03 -22.25
C ASP A 171 -5.56 11.14 -20.88
N TRP A 172 -4.78 11.34 -19.82
CA TRP A 172 -5.21 11.32 -18.42
C TRP A 172 -5.05 12.67 -17.72
N GLU A 173 -4.65 13.72 -18.44
CA GLU A 173 -4.56 15.10 -17.92
C GLU A 173 -5.96 15.67 -17.60
N PHE A 174 -6.07 16.38 -16.48
CA PHE A 174 -7.29 17.07 -16.02
C PHE A 174 -6.97 18.44 -15.40
#